data_AF-A0A9C8GJK6-F1
#
_entry.id   AF-A0A9C8GJK6-F1
#
_cell.length_a   1.000
_cell.length_b   1.000
_cell.length_c   1.000
_cell.angle_alpha   90.00
_cell.angle_beta   90.00
_cell.angle_gamma   90.00
#
_symmetry.space_group_name_H-M   'P 1'
#
loop_
_entity.id
_entity.type
_entity.pdbx_description
1 polymer ?
#
loop_
_entity_poly.entity_id
_entity_poly.type
_entity_poly.pdbx_seq_one_letter_code
_entity_poly.pdbx_strand_id
1 'polypeptide(L)'
;MELSWINKVRIGAVIALGVVVIGVLAWPLAAPNDPMSPVRSSDVSFVGTLGLLVLAFAVGVASFFVAWPHGREIGILAVPFGLATWAIRSGPMQSLTQTHATAQARQEIVRSLSFEPVYWLLIVAAGFIGVLVAQCICSKQSSKARIASLQSCLKPNAVVIGLFALLIAVLVCGFFIGAFAQDLPTSGKSAAAQPHRGQIVFAGIGAFAVAGFLVKKLFDLSYAWTALAGALVIPFATMAYYRSDMIEKFAETQPATFFPHAIFAVLPVQLVAFGAIGSVIGYWMAIQYEHWRQHESAA
;
A
#
# COMPACT_ATOMS: atom_id res chain seq x y z
N MET A 1 -11.19 -20.17 1.50
CA MET A 1 -12.02 -19.71 0.37
C MET A 1 -11.50 -20.40 -0.89
N GLU A 2 -12.29 -21.29 -1.46
CA GLU A 2 -11.93 -21.93 -2.73
C GLU A 2 -12.06 -20.91 -3.88
N LEU A 3 -11.12 -20.94 -4.82
CA LEU A 3 -11.08 -20.01 -5.96
C LEU A 3 -12.07 -20.43 -7.06
N SER A 4 -13.34 -20.60 -6.70
CA SER A 4 -14.41 -20.95 -7.64
C SER A 4 -14.62 -19.85 -8.68
N TRP A 5 -15.21 -20.20 -9.83
CA TRP A 5 -15.51 -19.23 -10.89
C TRP A 5 -16.33 -18.04 -10.38
N ILE A 6 -17.29 -18.30 -9.49
CA ILE A 6 -18.13 -17.28 -8.85
C ILE A 6 -17.27 -16.31 -8.03
N ASN A 7 -16.31 -16.82 -7.28
CA ASN A 7 -15.41 -16.00 -6.48
C ASN A 7 -14.46 -15.14 -7.33
N LYS A 8 -14.02 -15.63 -8.49
CA LYS A 8 -13.26 -14.82 -9.46
C LYS A 8 -14.09 -13.66 -10.00
N VAL A 9 -15.36 -13.90 -10.34
CA VAL A 9 -16.29 -12.85 -10.79
C VAL A 9 -16.51 -11.82 -9.68
N ARG A 10 -16.68 -12.25 -8.42
CA ARG A 10 -16.81 -11.35 -7.27
C ARG A 10 -15.58 -10.47 -7.06
N ILE A 11 -14.38 -11.05 -7.15
CA ILE A 11 -13.12 -10.29 -7.09
C ILE A 11 -13.10 -9.24 -8.21
N GLY A 12 -13.40 -9.65 -9.45
CA GLY A 12 -13.49 -8.74 -10.60
C GLY A 12 -14.48 -7.60 -10.40
N ALA A 13 -15.68 -7.89 -9.88
CA ALA A 13 -16.71 -6.90 -9.61
C ALA A 13 -16.30 -5.90 -8.51
N VAL A 14 -15.65 -6.37 -7.44
CA VAL A 14 -15.12 -5.52 -6.37
C VAL A 14 -14.00 -4.61 -6.88
N ILE A 15 -13.09 -5.15 -7.70
CA ILE A 15 -12.03 -4.38 -8.36
C ILE A 15 -12.66 -3.31 -9.26
N ALA A 16 -13.62 -3.70 -10.11
CA ALA A 16 -14.31 -2.77 -11.01
C ALA A 16 -15.02 -1.65 -10.25
N LEU A 17 -15.71 -1.95 -9.15
CA LEU A 17 -16.35 -0.95 -8.30
C LEU A 17 -15.33 0.06 -7.76
N GLY A 18 -14.20 -0.42 -7.24
CA GLY A 18 -13.11 0.43 -6.74
C GLY A 18 -12.51 1.31 -7.82
N VAL A 19 -12.21 0.74 -8.98
CA VAL A 19 -11.66 1.46 -10.14
C VAL A 19 -12.63 2.53 -10.65
N VAL A 20 -13.92 2.21 -10.77
CA VAL A 20 -14.92 3.19 -11.26
C VAL A 20 -15.12 4.30 -10.25
N VAL A 21 -15.41 3.99 -8.99
CA VAL A 21 -15.78 5.02 -8.00
C VAL A 21 -14.58 5.82 -7.53
N ILE A 22 -13.51 5.15 -7.08
CA ILE A 22 -12.30 5.85 -6.59
C ILE A 22 -11.41 6.21 -7.78
N GLY A 23 -11.08 5.24 -8.64
CA GLY A 23 -10.12 5.43 -9.73
C GLY A 23 -10.54 6.46 -10.79
N VAL A 24 -11.85 6.56 -11.10
CA VAL A 24 -12.38 7.44 -12.15
C VAL A 24 -13.23 8.58 -11.59
N LEU A 25 -14.31 8.29 -10.87
CA LEU A 25 -15.26 9.32 -10.43
C LEU A 25 -14.66 10.27 -9.39
N ALA A 26 -13.84 9.75 -8.47
CA ALA A 26 -13.19 10.55 -7.43
C ALA A 26 -11.89 11.23 -7.90
N TRP A 27 -11.41 10.95 -9.12
CA TRP A 27 -10.16 11.53 -9.65
C TRP A 27 -10.08 13.05 -9.55
N PRO A 28 -11.14 13.83 -9.85
CA PRO A 28 -11.07 15.30 -9.76
C PRO A 28 -10.76 15.83 -8.36
N LEU A 29 -10.94 15.02 -7.31
CA LEU A 29 -10.65 15.42 -5.93
C LEU A 29 -9.14 15.44 -5.62
N ALA A 30 -8.33 14.71 -6.39
CA ALA A 30 -6.90 14.55 -6.16
C ALA A 30 -6.05 14.71 -7.44
N ALA A 31 -6.67 15.12 -8.55
CA ALA A 31 -5.99 15.34 -9.80
C ALA A 31 -4.98 16.50 -9.65
N PRO A 32 -3.71 16.30 -10.02
CA PRO A 32 -2.74 17.38 -10.02
C PRO A 32 -3.11 18.42 -11.07
N ASN A 33 -2.81 19.70 -10.80
CA ASN A 33 -3.06 20.80 -11.73
C ASN A 33 -2.31 20.61 -13.07
N ASP A 34 -1.10 20.06 -13.00
CA ASP A 34 -0.32 19.62 -14.15
C ASP A 34 -0.47 18.10 -14.33
N PRO A 35 -0.96 17.61 -15.49
CA PRO A 35 -1.10 16.19 -15.78
C PRO A 35 0.19 15.36 -15.68
N MET A 36 1.37 15.99 -15.79
CA MET A 36 2.67 15.31 -15.69
C MET A 36 3.23 15.28 -14.27
N SER A 37 2.60 16.02 -13.36
CA SER A 37 2.96 16.03 -11.94
C SER A 37 2.38 14.80 -11.22
N PRO A 38 3.05 14.30 -10.18
CA PRO A 38 2.52 13.16 -9.44
C PRO A 38 1.37 13.55 -8.53
N VAL A 39 0.54 12.57 -8.22
CA VAL A 39 -0.54 12.72 -7.24
C VAL A 39 0.07 12.81 -5.84
N ARG A 40 -0.21 13.92 -5.16
CA ARG A 40 0.27 14.20 -3.80
C ARG A 40 -0.87 14.49 -2.85
N SER A 41 -0.68 14.17 -1.57
CA SER A 41 -1.68 14.52 -0.56
C SER A 41 -1.77 16.04 -0.33
N SER A 42 -0.71 16.80 -0.64
CA SER A 42 -0.69 18.27 -0.54
C SER A 42 -1.68 18.95 -1.48
N ASP A 43 -2.03 18.29 -2.58
CA ASP A 43 -2.87 18.85 -3.64
C ASP A 43 -4.36 18.59 -3.37
N VAL A 44 -4.66 17.74 -2.39
CA VAL A 44 -6.03 17.43 -1.98
C VAL A 44 -6.50 18.43 -0.95
N SER A 45 -7.54 19.19 -1.29
CA SER A 45 -8.18 20.13 -0.35
C SER A 45 -8.80 19.41 0.85
N PHE A 46 -9.11 20.15 1.91
CA PHE A 46 -9.82 19.59 3.08
C PHE A 46 -11.17 18.96 2.69
N VAL A 47 -11.94 19.65 1.84
CA VAL A 47 -13.23 19.14 1.33
C VAL A 47 -13.02 17.90 0.47
N GLY A 48 -11.97 17.89 -0.38
CA GLY A 48 -11.57 16.73 -1.17
C GLY A 48 -11.23 15.52 -0.28
N THR A 49 -10.48 15.75 0.80
CA THR A 49 -10.14 14.70 1.77
C THR A 49 -11.39 14.13 2.43
N LEU A 50 -12.30 14.97 2.92
CA LEU A 50 -13.55 14.49 3.53
C LEU A 50 -14.40 13.69 2.53
N GLY A 51 -14.51 14.19 1.28
CA GLY A 51 -15.19 13.48 0.20
C GLY A 51 -14.57 12.11 -0.09
N LEU A 52 -13.25 12.02 -0.14
CA LEU A 52 -12.55 10.75 -0.34
C LEU A 52 -12.74 9.75 0.80
N LEU A 53 -12.77 10.21 2.04
CA LEU A 53 -13.05 9.34 3.18
C LEU A 53 -14.45 8.74 3.12
N VAL A 54 -15.45 9.59 2.83
CA VAL A 54 -16.84 9.16 2.70
C VAL A 54 -16.99 8.19 1.52
N LEU A 55 -16.40 8.50 0.37
CA LEU A 55 -16.44 7.63 -0.80
C LEU A 55 -15.72 6.30 -0.55
N ALA A 56 -14.52 6.32 0.03
CA ALA A 56 -13.78 5.10 0.36
C ALA A 56 -14.57 4.22 1.33
N PHE A 57 -15.15 4.82 2.38
CA PHE A 57 -16.01 4.11 3.32
C PHE A 57 -17.25 3.51 2.62
N ALA A 58 -17.95 4.29 1.80
CA ALA A 58 -19.13 3.84 1.07
C ALA A 58 -18.81 2.71 0.08
N VAL A 59 -17.68 2.80 -0.64
CA VAL A 59 -17.16 1.75 -1.52
C VAL A 59 -16.82 0.49 -0.72
N GLY A 60 -16.23 0.65 0.47
CA GLY A 60 -16.00 -0.45 1.41
C GLY A 60 -17.30 -1.18 1.78
N VAL A 61 -18.32 -0.42 2.19
CA VAL A 61 -19.65 -0.98 2.51
C VAL A 61 -20.26 -1.70 1.30
N ALA A 62 -20.30 -1.06 0.14
CA ALA A 62 -20.89 -1.63 -1.07
C ALA A 62 -20.14 -2.89 -1.53
N SER A 63 -18.81 -2.87 -1.51
CA SER A 63 -17.97 -4.00 -1.92
C SER A 63 -18.19 -5.25 -1.08
N PHE A 64 -18.48 -5.10 0.22
CA PHE A 64 -18.84 -6.21 1.09
C PHE A 64 -20.08 -6.95 0.58
N PHE A 65 -21.12 -6.21 0.16
CA PHE A 65 -22.34 -6.81 -0.39
C PHE A 65 -22.13 -7.41 -1.79
N VAL A 66 -21.35 -6.75 -2.64
CA VAL A 66 -21.00 -7.26 -3.99
C VAL A 66 -20.28 -8.62 -3.89
N ALA A 67 -19.41 -8.79 -2.89
CA ALA A 67 -18.67 -10.02 -2.68
C ALA A 67 -19.34 -11.03 -1.74
N TRP A 68 -20.61 -10.83 -1.36
CA TRP A 68 -21.31 -11.73 -0.45
C TRP A 68 -21.30 -13.20 -0.94
N PRO A 69 -20.97 -14.21 -0.10
CA PRO A 69 -20.76 -14.14 1.36
C PRO A 69 -19.32 -13.83 1.80
N HIS A 70 -18.35 -13.78 0.88
CA HIS A 70 -16.93 -13.51 1.16
C HIS A 70 -16.60 -12.00 1.17
N GLY A 71 -17.57 -11.18 1.60
CA GLY A 71 -17.49 -9.73 1.54
C GLY A 71 -16.34 -9.16 2.36
N ARG A 72 -16.02 -9.81 3.49
CA ARG A 72 -14.92 -9.40 4.38
C ARG A 72 -13.57 -9.59 3.72
N GLU A 73 -13.36 -10.72 3.07
CA GLU A 73 -12.07 -11.10 2.49
C GLU A 73 -11.83 -10.36 1.18
N ILE A 74 -12.84 -10.24 0.34
CA ILE A 74 -12.70 -9.68 -1.01
C ILE A 74 -12.92 -8.16 -1.02
N GLY A 75 -13.91 -7.65 -0.29
CA GLY A 75 -14.36 -6.25 -0.38
C GLY A 75 -13.26 -5.23 -0.08
N ILE A 76 -12.32 -5.59 0.80
CA ILE A 76 -11.14 -4.79 1.15
C ILE A 76 -10.27 -4.41 -0.06
N LEU A 77 -10.35 -5.14 -1.18
CA LEU A 77 -9.58 -4.85 -2.38
C LEU A 77 -10.09 -3.63 -3.16
N ALA A 78 -11.34 -3.21 -2.98
CA ALA A 78 -11.93 -2.15 -3.80
C ALA A 78 -11.11 -0.84 -3.75
N VAL A 79 -10.88 -0.30 -2.55
CA VAL A 79 -10.18 0.99 -2.40
C VAL A 79 -8.72 0.91 -2.85
N PRO A 80 -7.91 -0.10 -2.47
CA PRO A 80 -6.56 -0.27 -3.00
C PRO A 80 -6.49 -0.32 -4.53
N PHE A 81 -7.38 -1.03 -5.22
CA PHE A 81 -7.41 -1.06 -6.70
C PHE A 81 -7.89 0.27 -7.31
N GLY A 82 -8.78 0.98 -6.62
CA GLY A 82 -9.12 2.36 -6.94
C GLY A 82 -7.90 3.29 -6.91
N LEU A 83 -7.15 3.27 -5.80
CA LEU A 83 -5.91 4.04 -5.66
C LEU A 83 -4.80 3.55 -6.62
N ALA A 84 -4.77 2.26 -6.96
CA ALA A 84 -3.84 1.73 -7.95
C ALA A 84 -4.05 2.38 -9.33
N THR A 85 -5.31 2.72 -9.67
CA THR A 85 -5.62 3.45 -10.89
C THR A 85 -4.98 4.84 -10.87
N TRP A 86 -5.02 5.54 -9.74
CA TRP A 86 -4.36 6.84 -9.56
C TRP A 86 -2.84 6.71 -9.59
N ALA A 87 -2.30 5.69 -8.91
CA ALA A 87 -0.88 5.37 -8.87
C ALA A 87 -0.28 5.12 -10.28
N ILE A 88 -1.06 4.50 -11.18
CA ILE A 88 -0.66 4.24 -12.58
C ILE A 88 -0.79 5.49 -13.45
N ARG A 89 -1.82 6.32 -13.20
CA ARG A 89 -2.06 7.57 -13.93
C ARG A 89 -1.13 8.71 -13.50
N SER A 90 -0.65 8.68 -12.27
CA SER A 90 0.25 9.67 -11.66
C SER A 90 1.51 9.89 -12.49
N GLY A 91 2.01 11.13 -12.51
CA GLY A 91 3.36 11.45 -12.94
C GLY A 91 4.44 10.69 -12.16
N PRO A 92 5.67 10.58 -12.68
CA PRO A 92 6.78 9.91 -12.00
C PRO A 92 7.38 10.79 -10.88
N MET A 93 8.14 10.19 -9.97
CA MET A 93 8.90 10.95 -8.96
C MET A 93 9.93 11.89 -9.59
N GLN A 94 10.46 11.52 -10.76
CA GLN A 94 11.32 12.37 -11.58
C GLN A 94 10.77 13.78 -11.83
N SER A 95 9.45 13.96 -12.07
CA SER A 95 8.93 15.30 -12.35
C SER A 95 9.04 16.20 -11.11
N LEU A 96 8.90 15.67 -9.89
CA LEU A 96 9.12 16.45 -8.66
C LEU A 96 10.57 16.89 -8.51
N THR A 97 11.52 15.98 -8.72
CA THR A 97 12.95 16.27 -8.59
C THR A 97 13.46 17.20 -9.71
N GLN A 98 12.78 17.24 -10.86
CA GLN A 98 13.01 18.22 -11.92
C GLN A 98 12.50 19.61 -11.53
N THR A 99 11.26 19.72 -11.05
CA THR A 99 10.68 21.01 -10.63
C THR A 99 11.40 21.58 -9.40
N HIS A 100 11.96 20.72 -8.55
CA HIS A 100 12.68 21.09 -7.34
C HIS A 100 14.15 20.68 -7.46
N ALA A 101 14.88 21.37 -8.33
CA ALA A 101 16.24 20.99 -8.71
C ALA A 101 17.29 21.19 -7.59
N THR A 102 17.06 22.14 -6.67
CA THR A 102 18.04 22.49 -5.63
C THR A 102 18.07 21.44 -4.51
N ALA A 103 19.23 21.28 -3.87
CA ALA A 103 19.42 20.34 -2.76
C ALA A 103 18.41 20.56 -1.62
N GLN A 104 18.22 21.82 -1.22
CA GLN A 104 17.26 22.18 -0.16
C GLN A 104 15.82 21.80 -0.54
N ALA A 105 15.40 22.11 -1.77
CA ALA A 105 14.04 21.79 -2.22
C ALA A 105 13.80 20.27 -2.29
N ARG A 106 14.81 19.47 -2.70
CA ARG A 106 14.73 18.01 -2.65
C ARG A 106 14.63 17.47 -1.22
N GLN A 107 15.31 18.10 -0.26
CA GLN A 107 15.19 17.72 1.16
C GLN A 107 13.80 17.98 1.73
N GLU A 108 13.19 19.11 1.39
CA GLU A 108 11.82 19.44 1.78
C GLU A 108 10.81 18.46 1.18
N ILE A 109 10.98 18.09 -0.09
CA ILE A 109 10.15 17.07 -0.74
C ILE A 109 10.26 15.74 0.00
N VAL A 110 11.47 15.23 0.26
CA VAL A 110 11.62 13.91 0.90
C VAL A 110 10.99 13.89 2.30
N ARG A 111 11.14 14.99 3.04
CA ARG A 111 10.49 15.15 4.35
C ARG A 111 8.97 15.14 4.21
N SER A 112 8.42 15.86 3.23
CA SER A 112 6.99 15.89 2.96
C SER A 112 6.45 14.51 2.56
N LEU A 113 7.12 13.84 1.61
CA LEU A 113 6.78 12.51 1.12
C LEU A 113 6.90 11.41 2.18
N SER A 114 7.64 11.63 3.28
CA SER A 114 7.73 10.66 4.37
C SER A 114 6.42 10.50 5.15
N PHE A 115 5.54 11.52 5.11
CA PHE A 115 4.24 11.49 5.81
C PHE A 115 3.06 11.18 4.89
N GLU A 116 3.19 11.41 3.58
CA GLU A 116 2.12 11.13 2.61
C GLU A 116 1.61 9.67 2.63
N PRO A 117 2.45 8.63 2.85
CA PRO A 117 1.96 7.25 2.97
C PRO A 117 0.90 7.08 4.04
N VAL A 118 0.99 7.83 5.15
CA VAL A 118 0.00 7.80 6.23
C VAL A 118 -1.35 8.30 5.73
N TYR A 119 -1.35 9.38 4.94
CA TYR A 119 -2.57 9.93 4.32
C TYR A 119 -3.25 8.91 3.41
N TRP A 120 -2.50 8.32 2.48
CA TRP A 120 -3.06 7.33 1.55
C TRP A 120 -3.54 6.07 2.28
N LEU A 121 -2.83 5.66 3.34
CA LEU A 121 -3.22 4.52 4.15
C LEU A 121 -4.51 4.80 4.93
N LEU A 122 -4.72 6.05 5.35
CA LEU A 122 -5.96 6.47 6.01
C LEU A 122 -7.17 6.33 5.06
N ILE A 123 -7.01 6.61 3.76
CA ILE A 123 -8.05 6.36 2.74
C ILE A 123 -8.33 4.85 2.61
N VAL A 124 -7.29 4.02 2.54
CA VAL A 124 -7.44 2.55 2.52
C VAL A 124 -8.15 2.04 3.78
N ALA A 125 -7.76 2.56 4.95
CA ALA A 125 -8.34 2.22 6.24
C ALA A 125 -9.84 2.58 6.29
N ALA A 126 -10.25 3.73 5.76
CA ALA A 126 -11.66 4.11 5.66
C ALA A 126 -12.47 3.08 4.86
N GLY A 127 -11.92 2.57 3.74
CA GLY A 127 -12.51 1.48 2.98
C GLY A 127 -12.62 0.18 3.78
N PHE A 128 -11.57 -0.21 4.51
CA PHE A 128 -11.59 -1.41 5.34
C PHE A 128 -12.62 -1.29 6.47
N ILE A 129 -12.73 -0.11 7.09
CA ILE A 129 -13.73 0.17 8.12
C ILE A 129 -15.14 0.03 7.53
N GLY A 130 -15.39 0.52 6.32
CA GLY A 130 -16.66 0.32 5.62
C GLY A 130 -17.05 -1.16 5.48
N VAL A 131 -16.11 -2.01 5.06
CA VAL A 131 -16.31 -3.47 4.99
C VAL A 131 -16.65 -4.06 6.36
N LEU A 132 -15.92 -3.66 7.41
CA LEU A 132 -16.12 -4.14 8.78
C LEU A 132 -17.44 -3.69 9.40
N VAL A 133 -17.93 -2.50 9.04
CA VAL A 133 -19.24 -1.99 9.45
C VAL A 133 -20.35 -2.78 8.75
N ALA A 134 -20.25 -2.98 7.43
CA ALA A 134 -21.22 -3.78 6.68
C ALA A 134 -21.32 -5.22 7.22
N GLN A 135 -20.17 -5.83 7.52
CA GLN A 135 -20.12 -7.12 8.19
C GLN A 135 -20.84 -7.11 9.53
N CYS A 136 -20.63 -6.07 10.35
CA CYS A 136 -21.29 -5.94 11.65
C CYS A 136 -22.81 -5.85 11.54
N ILE A 137 -23.31 -5.13 10.55
CA ILE A 137 -24.75 -4.99 10.30
C ILE A 137 -25.35 -6.35 9.90
N CYS A 138 -24.63 -7.14 9.12
CA CYS A 138 -25.11 -8.42 8.59
C CYS A 138 -24.91 -9.59 9.55
N SER A 139 -23.87 -9.56 10.38
CA SER A 139 -23.61 -10.60 11.35
C SER A 139 -24.41 -10.32 12.63
N LYS A 140 -25.21 -11.28 13.12
CA LYS A 140 -25.74 -11.25 14.51
C LYS A 140 -24.63 -11.45 15.56
N GLN A 141 -23.39 -11.07 15.25
CA GLN A 141 -22.24 -11.32 16.08
C GLN A 141 -22.28 -10.35 17.26
N SER A 142 -22.53 -10.92 18.45
CA SER A 142 -22.63 -10.19 19.71
C SER A 142 -21.45 -9.24 19.87
N SER A 143 -21.74 -7.97 20.21
CA SER A 143 -20.74 -6.93 20.49
C SER A 143 -19.65 -7.40 21.46
N LYS A 144 -19.97 -8.36 22.34
CA LYS A 144 -19.03 -9.00 23.27
C LYS A 144 -17.87 -9.72 22.58
N ALA A 145 -18.08 -10.42 21.47
CA ALA A 145 -17.01 -11.15 20.77
C ALA A 145 -15.99 -10.19 20.13
N ARG A 146 -16.44 -9.03 19.65
CA ARG A 146 -15.59 -7.99 19.06
C ARG A 146 -14.81 -7.21 20.13
N ILE A 147 -15.43 -6.91 21.27
CA ILE A 147 -14.75 -6.29 22.42
C ILE A 147 -13.66 -7.24 22.96
N ALA A 148 -13.96 -8.55 23.05
CA ALA A 148 -13.00 -9.55 23.46
C ALA A 148 -11.80 -9.65 22.49
N SER A 149 -12.02 -9.58 21.18
CA SER A 149 -10.91 -9.61 20.19
C SER A 149 -10.04 -8.36 20.24
N LEU A 150 -10.64 -7.19 20.47
CA LEU A 150 -9.91 -5.93 20.66
C LEU A 150 -9.09 -5.97 21.95
N GLN A 151 -9.67 -6.43 23.05
CA GLN A 151 -8.96 -6.61 24.31
C GLN A 151 -7.83 -7.64 24.20
N SER A 152 -8.00 -8.70 23.42
CA SER A 152 -6.92 -9.67 23.17
C SER A 152 -5.77 -9.08 22.34
N CYS A 153 -6.06 -8.20 21.38
CA CYS A 153 -5.02 -7.46 20.64
C CYS A 153 -4.26 -6.46 21.54
N LEU A 154 -4.92 -5.92 22.57
CA LEU A 154 -4.33 -4.98 23.52
C LEU A 154 -3.56 -5.68 24.66
N LYS A 155 -3.50 -7.03 24.69
CA LYS A 155 -2.63 -7.74 25.61
C LYS A 155 -1.17 -7.40 25.29
N PRO A 156 -0.30 -7.15 26.29
CA PRO A 156 1.09 -6.76 26.08
C PRO A 156 1.83 -7.68 25.09
N ASN A 157 1.64 -9.00 25.20
CA ASN A 157 2.27 -9.97 24.31
C ASN A 157 1.78 -9.86 22.86
N ALA A 158 0.50 -9.58 22.63
CA ALA A 158 -0.05 -9.41 21.28
C ALA A 158 0.46 -8.13 20.62
N VAL A 159 0.60 -7.04 21.40
CA VAL A 159 1.18 -5.78 20.94
C VAL A 159 2.64 -5.97 20.55
N VAL A 160 3.43 -6.64 21.39
CA VAL A 160 4.85 -6.93 21.10
C VAL A 160 5.00 -7.76 19.84
N ILE A 161 4.20 -8.83 19.69
CA ILE A 161 4.17 -9.66 18.47
C ILE A 161 3.81 -8.82 17.24
N GLY A 162 2.79 -7.96 17.35
CA GLY A 162 2.40 -7.04 16.28
C GLY A 162 3.52 -6.07 15.88
N LEU A 163 4.23 -5.48 16.85
CA LEU A 163 5.35 -4.59 16.60
C LEU A 163 6.52 -5.31 15.93
N PHE A 164 6.86 -6.53 16.35
CA PHE A 164 7.87 -7.35 15.70
C PHE A 164 7.49 -7.71 14.26
N ALA A 165 6.23 -8.11 14.04
CA ALA A 165 5.72 -8.40 12.71
C ALA A 165 5.77 -7.17 11.79
N LEU A 166 5.42 -5.99 12.33
CA LEU A 166 5.50 -4.72 11.60
C LEU A 166 6.95 -4.38 11.24
N LEU A 167 7.89 -4.51 12.18
CA LEU A 167 9.30 -4.29 11.93
C LEU A 167 9.82 -5.20 10.81
N ILE A 168 9.51 -6.50 10.87
CA ILE A 168 9.90 -7.46 9.84
C ILE A 168 9.25 -7.12 8.50
N ALA A 169 7.98 -6.74 8.48
CA ALA A 169 7.31 -6.33 7.26
C ALA A 169 7.99 -5.11 6.61
N VAL A 170 8.37 -4.11 7.40
CA VAL A 170 9.08 -2.92 6.90
C VAL A 170 10.45 -3.29 6.33
N LEU A 171 11.22 -4.14 7.02
CA LEU A 171 12.54 -4.58 6.56
C LEU A 171 12.44 -5.39 5.26
N VAL A 172 11.51 -6.34 5.20
CA VAL A 172 11.27 -7.19 4.03
C VAL A 172 10.79 -6.34 2.86
N CYS A 173 9.80 -5.47 3.06
CA CYS A 173 9.30 -4.59 2.00
C CYS A 173 10.41 -3.65 1.51
N GLY A 174 11.17 -3.02 2.41
CA GLY A 174 12.28 -2.14 2.05
C GLY A 174 13.33 -2.87 1.20
N PHE A 175 13.74 -4.07 1.62
CA PHE A 175 14.69 -4.89 0.88
C PHE A 175 14.16 -5.27 -0.52
N PHE A 176 12.95 -5.82 -0.61
CA PHE A 176 12.40 -6.30 -1.88
C PHE A 176 12.00 -5.16 -2.82
N ILE A 177 11.52 -4.01 -2.33
CA ILE A 177 11.34 -2.83 -3.19
C ILE A 177 12.70 -2.36 -3.70
N GLY A 178 13.70 -2.31 -2.83
CA GLY A 178 15.07 -1.99 -3.20
C GLY A 178 15.61 -2.89 -4.30
N ALA A 179 15.28 -4.19 -4.29
CA ALA A 179 15.71 -5.15 -5.30
C ALA A 179 14.84 -5.13 -6.58
N PHE A 180 13.52 -5.12 -6.44
CA PHE A 180 12.59 -5.24 -7.57
C PHE A 180 12.38 -3.93 -8.33
N ALA A 181 12.53 -2.79 -7.67
CA ALA A 181 12.43 -1.47 -8.30
C ALA A 181 13.78 -0.97 -8.85
N GLN A 182 14.83 -1.78 -8.89
CA GLN A 182 16.08 -1.39 -9.55
C GLN A 182 15.91 -1.39 -11.07
N ASP A 183 15.86 -0.20 -11.68
CA ASP A 183 16.08 -0.07 -13.11
C ASP A 183 17.54 -0.45 -13.48
N LEU A 184 17.83 -0.58 -14.77
CA LEU A 184 19.11 -1.02 -15.35
C LEU A 184 20.34 -0.66 -14.50
N PRO A 185 21.32 -1.59 -14.34
CA PRO A 185 22.52 -1.32 -13.57
C PRO A 185 23.23 -0.09 -14.13
N THR A 186 23.23 0.98 -13.35
CA THR A 186 23.88 2.24 -13.73
C THR A 186 25.40 2.06 -13.55
N SER A 187 26.21 2.69 -14.41
CA SER A 187 27.68 2.57 -14.31
C SER A 187 28.25 3.11 -12.98
N GLY A 188 27.45 3.85 -12.19
CA GLY A 188 27.76 4.25 -10.83
C GLY A 188 27.16 3.29 -9.80
N LYS A 189 28.02 2.66 -8.98
CA LYS A 189 27.69 1.63 -7.96
C LYS A 189 26.62 2.01 -6.89
N SER A 190 26.01 3.18 -6.95
CA SER A 190 25.14 3.69 -5.87
C SER A 190 23.91 4.50 -6.33
N ALA A 191 23.64 4.62 -7.63
CA ALA A 191 22.48 5.40 -8.10
C ALA A 191 21.41 4.49 -8.72
N ALA A 192 20.17 4.62 -8.27
CA ALA A 192 19.00 4.00 -8.88
C ALA A 192 18.37 4.98 -9.88
N ALA A 193 18.17 4.57 -11.13
CA ALA A 193 17.39 5.36 -12.08
C ALA A 193 15.88 5.22 -11.81
N GLN A 194 15.09 6.19 -12.30
CA GLN A 194 13.63 6.20 -12.21
C GLN A 194 13.06 4.92 -12.85
N PRO A 195 12.46 4.01 -12.06
CA PRO A 195 11.98 2.74 -12.61
C PRO A 195 10.74 2.97 -13.48
N HIS A 196 10.58 2.10 -14.48
CA HIS A 196 9.37 2.08 -15.28
C HIS A 196 8.13 1.77 -14.43
N ARG A 197 6.97 2.31 -14.83
CA ARG A 197 5.72 2.16 -14.07
C ARG A 197 5.36 0.70 -13.78
N GLY A 198 5.50 -0.19 -14.77
CA GLY A 198 5.23 -1.62 -14.60
C GLY A 198 6.14 -2.29 -13.57
N GLN A 199 7.39 -1.85 -13.48
CA GLN A 199 8.35 -2.34 -12.49
C GLN A 199 7.99 -1.85 -11.08
N ILE A 200 7.53 -0.60 -10.94
CA ILE A 200 7.01 -0.08 -9.65
C ILE A 200 5.80 -0.88 -9.18
N VAL A 201 4.87 -1.19 -10.09
CA VAL A 201 3.69 -2.04 -9.81
C VAL A 201 4.14 -3.41 -9.29
N PHE A 202 5.05 -4.06 -10.02
CA PHE A 202 5.58 -5.37 -9.64
C PHE A 202 6.32 -5.33 -8.30
N ALA A 203 7.19 -4.34 -8.11
CA ALA A 203 7.96 -4.18 -6.88
C ALA A 203 7.05 -3.96 -5.66
N GLY A 204 6.06 -3.06 -5.78
CA GLY A 204 5.11 -2.78 -4.71
C GLY A 204 4.27 -4.01 -4.33
N ILE A 205 3.66 -4.68 -5.32
CA ILE A 205 2.83 -5.87 -5.06
C ILE A 205 3.68 -7.03 -4.54
N GLY A 206 4.80 -7.31 -5.21
CA GLY A 206 5.68 -8.44 -4.90
C GLY A 206 6.31 -8.33 -3.52
N ALA A 207 6.86 -7.17 -3.17
CA ALA A 207 7.48 -6.96 -1.87
C ALA A 207 6.48 -7.13 -0.71
N PHE A 208 5.28 -6.56 -0.83
CA PHE A 208 4.25 -6.70 0.19
C PHE A 208 3.59 -8.07 0.20
N ALA A 209 3.55 -8.78 -0.93
CA ALA A 209 3.10 -10.17 -0.97
C ALA A 209 4.06 -11.09 -0.20
N VAL A 210 5.37 -10.94 -0.39
CA VAL A 210 6.36 -11.69 0.38
C VAL A 210 6.26 -11.35 1.87
N ALA A 211 6.18 -10.07 2.22
CA ALA A 211 6.02 -9.64 3.61
C ALA A 211 4.71 -10.15 4.24
N GLY A 212 3.59 -10.08 3.51
CA GLY A 212 2.27 -10.55 3.96
C GLY A 212 2.26 -12.06 4.20
N PHE A 213 2.91 -12.81 3.30
CA PHE A 213 3.09 -14.25 3.47
C PHE A 213 3.87 -14.58 4.74
N LEU A 214 5.01 -13.91 4.97
CA LEU A 214 5.84 -14.12 6.16
C LEU A 214 5.12 -13.71 7.45
N VAL A 215 4.45 -12.57 7.46
CA VAL A 215 3.71 -12.08 8.64
C VAL A 215 2.61 -13.07 9.03
N LYS A 216 1.84 -13.56 8.07
CA LYS A 216 0.83 -14.59 8.32
C LYS A 216 1.47 -15.90 8.80
N LYS A 217 2.53 -16.37 8.14
CA LYS A 217 3.17 -17.66 8.45
C LYS A 217 3.89 -17.68 9.80
N LEU A 218 4.54 -16.58 10.19
CA LEU A 218 5.38 -16.52 11.38
C LEU A 218 4.64 -16.00 12.62
N PHE A 219 3.64 -15.14 12.44
CA PHE A 219 2.96 -14.45 13.55
C PHE A 219 1.44 -14.68 13.59
N ASP A 220 0.87 -15.38 12.61
CA ASP A 220 -0.58 -15.61 12.47
C ASP A 220 -1.43 -14.32 12.45
N LEU A 221 -0.84 -13.22 11.98
CA LEU A 221 -1.49 -11.92 11.94
C LEU A 221 -2.23 -11.66 10.62
N SER A 222 -3.15 -10.70 10.65
CA SER A 222 -3.90 -10.27 9.47
C SER A 222 -3.05 -9.40 8.53
N TYR A 223 -3.47 -9.32 7.26
CA TYR A 223 -2.87 -8.46 6.22
C TYR A 223 -2.79 -6.97 6.62
N ALA A 224 -3.56 -6.52 7.62
CA ALA A 224 -3.55 -5.13 8.08
C ALA A 224 -2.18 -4.70 8.63
N TRP A 225 -1.48 -5.60 9.33
CA TRP A 225 -0.14 -5.33 9.86
C TRP A 225 0.89 -5.13 8.73
N THR A 226 0.80 -5.92 7.68
CA THR A 226 1.64 -5.76 6.50
C THR A 226 1.28 -4.50 5.74
N ALA A 227 0.00 -4.17 5.59
CA ALA A 227 -0.42 -2.92 4.93
C ALA A 227 0.07 -1.68 5.69
N LEU A 228 0.09 -1.72 7.03
CA LEU A 228 0.65 -0.66 7.88
C LEU A 228 2.14 -0.40 7.60
N ALA A 229 2.89 -1.41 7.15
CA ALA A 229 4.29 -1.23 6.77
C ALA A 229 4.44 -0.21 5.62
N GLY A 230 3.42 -0.03 4.77
CA GLY A 230 3.41 1.00 3.72
C GLY A 230 3.62 2.42 4.24
N ALA A 231 3.17 2.70 5.47
CA ALA A 231 3.39 3.99 6.11
C ALA A 231 4.84 4.22 6.59
N LEU A 232 5.59 3.14 6.79
CA LEU A 232 6.88 3.15 7.48
C LEU A 232 8.08 2.87 6.57
N VAL A 233 7.86 2.28 5.39
CA VAL A 233 8.94 1.96 4.43
C VAL A 233 9.72 3.20 4.00
N ILE A 234 9.05 4.32 3.67
CA ILE A 234 9.75 5.56 3.29
C ILE A 234 10.50 6.15 4.48
N PRO A 235 9.90 6.39 5.66
CA PRO A 235 10.64 6.86 6.84
C PRO A 235 11.83 5.97 7.21
N PHE A 236 11.67 4.64 7.13
CA PHE A 236 12.76 3.69 7.36
C PHE A 236 13.88 3.83 6.32
N ALA A 237 13.53 3.89 5.03
CA ALA A 237 14.49 4.09 3.96
C ALA A 237 15.22 5.42 4.10
N THR A 238 14.53 6.47 4.56
CA THR A 238 15.14 7.75 4.92
C THR A 238 16.18 7.54 6.01
N MET A 239 15.83 6.89 7.13
CA MET A 239 16.80 6.64 8.20
C MET A 239 18.00 5.76 7.76
N ALA A 240 17.77 4.78 6.87
CA ALA A 240 18.78 3.82 6.46
C ALA A 240 19.72 4.33 5.35
N TYR A 241 19.18 5.07 4.37
CA TYR A 241 19.89 5.42 3.13
C TYR A 241 20.00 6.92 2.88
N TYR A 242 19.20 7.74 3.57
CA TYR A 242 19.17 9.18 3.35
C TYR A 242 20.13 9.88 4.31
N ARG A 243 21.32 10.20 3.79
CA ARG A 243 22.23 11.15 4.45
C ARG A 243 22.18 12.49 3.71
N SER A 244 22.19 13.59 4.45
CA SER A 244 22.00 14.95 3.89
C SER A 244 23.05 15.30 2.83
N ASP A 245 24.29 14.91 3.06
CA ASP A 245 25.44 15.01 2.15
C ASP A 245 25.23 14.21 0.85
N MET A 246 24.60 13.04 0.94
CA MET A 246 24.30 12.21 -0.23
C MET A 246 23.29 12.90 -1.15
N ILE A 247 22.28 13.57 -0.59
CA ILE A 247 21.24 14.25 -1.38
C ILE A 247 21.74 15.50 -2.04
N GLU A 248 22.56 16.28 -1.33
CA GLU A 248 23.26 17.42 -1.90
C GLU A 248 24.10 16.99 -3.10
N LYS A 249 24.91 15.94 -2.94
CA LYS A 249 25.68 15.35 -4.03
C LYS A 249 24.81 14.90 -5.20
N PHE A 250 23.68 14.22 -4.96
CA PHE A 250 22.76 13.81 -6.02
C PHE A 250 22.02 14.99 -6.67
N ALA A 251 21.77 16.07 -5.93
CA ALA A 251 21.16 17.28 -6.47
C ALA A 251 22.10 18.01 -7.41
N GLU A 252 23.38 18.09 -7.06
CA GLU A 252 24.39 18.85 -7.80
C GLU A 252 25.02 18.06 -8.95
N THR A 253 25.18 16.74 -8.80
CA THR A 253 25.99 15.93 -9.73
C THR A 253 25.20 14.94 -10.59
N GLN A 254 23.91 14.70 -10.28
CA GLN A 254 23.12 13.70 -10.97
C GLN A 254 21.86 14.30 -11.62
N PRO A 255 21.48 13.83 -12.82
CA PRO A 255 20.18 14.15 -13.40
C PRO A 255 19.02 13.78 -12.47
N ALA A 256 17.89 14.48 -12.61
CA ALA A 256 16.70 14.29 -11.78
C ALA A 256 16.06 12.89 -11.89
N THR A 257 16.47 12.08 -12.86
CA THR A 257 16.10 10.67 -13.01
C THR A 257 16.79 9.74 -12.00
N PHE A 258 17.85 10.19 -11.33
CA PHE A 258 18.61 9.35 -10.42
C PHE A 258 18.29 9.63 -8.95
N PHE A 259 18.23 8.56 -8.19
CA PHE A 259 17.90 8.54 -6.78
C PHE A 259 18.98 7.79 -5.99
N PRO A 260 19.22 8.17 -4.73
CA PRO A 260 20.15 7.44 -3.86
C PRO A 260 19.76 5.99 -3.61
N HIS A 261 18.47 5.68 -3.72
CA HIS A 261 17.94 4.33 -3.55
C HIS A 261 16.61 4.20 -4.31
N ALA A 262 16.31 3.01 -4.84
CA ALA A 262 15.13 2.77 -5.68
C ALA A 262 13.81 3.07 -4.95
N ILE A 263 13.75 2.89 -3.63
CA ILE A 263 12.58 3.23 -2.80
C ILE A 263 12.18 4.69 -2.97
N PHE A 264 13.14 5.61 -3.07
CA PHE A 264 12.86 7.04 -3.22
C PHE A 264 12.30 7.41 -4.60
N ALA A 265 12.36 6.50 -5.58
CA ALA A 265 11.76 6.67 -6.89
C ALA A 265 10.30 6.19 -6.97
N VAL A 266 9.79 5.58 -5.88
CA VAL A 266 8.41 5.09 -5.76
C VAL A 266 7.58 6.12 -5.01
N LEU A 267 6.44 6.53 -5.58
CA LEU A 267 5.57 7.51 -4.94
C LEU A 267 4.81 6.92 -3.74
N PRO A 268 4.49 7.73 -2.72
CA PRO A 268 3.67 7.34 -1.58
C PRO A 268 2.35 6.65 -1.96
N VAL A 269 1.60 7.20 -2.93
CA VAL A 269 0.33 6.62 -3.38
C VAL A 269 0.55 5.26 -4.06
N GLN A 270 1.63 5.11 -4.82
CA GLN A 270 2.00 3.84 -5.47
C GLN A 270 2.35 2.78 -4.42
N LEU A 271 3.20 3.15 -3.46
CA LEU A 271 3.63 2.29 -2.37
C LEU A 271 2.44 1.75 -1.57
N VAL A 272 1.52 2.62 -1.17
CA VAL A 272 0.36 2.24 -0.35
C VAL A 272 -0.67 1.44 -1.14
N ALA A 273 -0.99 1.86 -2.37
CA ALA A 273 -1.98 1.16 -3.19
C ALA A 273 -1.52 -0.26 -3.54
N PHE A 274 -0.31 -0.39 -4.10
CA PHE A 274 0.26 -1.69 -4.46
C PHE A 274 0.62 -2.51 -3.23
N GLY A 275 1.08 -1.87 -2.15
CA GLY A 275 1.39 -2.54 -0.90
C GLY A 275 0.17 -3.13 -0.20
N ALA A 276 -0.97 -2.44 -0.21
CA ALA A 276 -2.22 -2.96 0.32
C ALA A 276 -2.72 -4.17 -0.51
N ILE A 277 -2.64 -4.10 -1.84
CA ILE A 277 -2.98 -5.23 -2.72
C ILE A 277 -2.04 -6.41 -2.45
N GLY A 278 -0.72 -6.18 -2.44
CA GLY A 278 0.29 -7.20 -2.19
C GLY A 278 0.10 -7.86 -0.82
N SER A 279 -0.20 -7.09 0.22
CA SER A 279 -0.44 -7.60 1.58
C SER A 279 -1.58 -8.62 1.62
N VAL A 280 -2.69 -8.33 0.94
CA VAL A 280 -3.84 -9.25 0.86
C VAL A 280 -3.49 -10.50 0.07
N ILE A 281 -2.80 -10.37 -1.07
CA ILE A 281 -2.34 -11.50 -1.88
C ILE A 281 -1.42 -12.41 -1.07
N GLY A 282 -0.40 -11.85 -0.40
CA GLY A 282 0.54 -12.59 0.44
C GLY A 282 -0.14 -13.33 1.58
N TYR A 283 -1.09 -12.68 2.24
CA TYR A 283 -1.91 -13.28 3.29
C TYR A 283 -2.73 -14.48 2.76
N TRP A 284 -3.38 -14.34 1.60
CA TRP A 284 -4.12 -15.44 0.98
C TRP A 284 -3.21 -16.59 0.56
N MET A 285 -2.03 -16.30 -0.01
CA MET A 285 -1.05 -17.31 -0.38
C MET A 285 -0.58 -18.11 0.84
N ALA A 286 -0.38 -17.47 1.99
CA ALA A 286 0.00 -18.17 3.22
C ALA A 286 -1.08 -19.14 3.70
N ILE A 287 -2.36 -18.73 3.67
CA ILE A 287 -3.49 -19.60 4.02
C ILE A 287 -3.56 -20.81 3.08
N GLN A 288 -3.42 -20.58 1.77
CA GLN A 288 -3.46 -21.67 0.78
C GLN A 288 -2.27 -22.63 0.94
N TYR A 289 -1.09 -22.10 1.20
CA TYR A 289 0.10 -22.90 1.46
C TYR A 289 -0.08 -23.81 2.69
N GLU A 290 -0.66 -23.29 3.76
CA GLU A 290 -0.93 -24.07 4.97
C GLU A 290 -1.99 -25.15 4.73
N HIS A 291 -3.05 -24.82 3.99
CA HIS A 291 -4.07 -25.80 3.60
C HIS A 291 -3.48 -26.94 2.78
N TRP A 292 -2.71 -26.61 1.73
CA TRP A 292 -1.99 -27.57 0.88
C TRP A 292 -1.08 -28.49 1.71
N ARG A 293 -0.28 -27.91 2.61
CA ARG A 293 0.63 -28.68 3.48
C ARG A 293 -0.12 -29.66 4.37
N GLN A 294 -1.26 -29.26 4.93
CA GLN A 294 -2.03 -30.11 5.85
C GLN A 294 -2.81 -31.23 5.14
N HIS A 295 -3.27 -31.03 3.91
CA HIS A 295 -4.24 -31.92 3.25
C HIS A 295 -3.67 -32.68 2.04
N GLU A 296 -2.67 -32.13 1.34
CA GLU A 296 -2.14 -32.72 0.10
C GLU A 296 -0.72 -33.27 0.24
N SER A 297 0.10 -32.73 1.15
CA SER A 297 1.47 -33.25 1.37
C SER A 297 1.58 -34.43 2.34
N ALA A 298 0.44 -34.85 2.92
CA ALA A 298 0.33 -36.02 3.79
C ALA A 298 -0.25 -37.26 3.08
N ALA A 299 -0.47 -37.17 1.77
CA ALA A 299 -0.83 -38.27 0.87
C ALA A 299 0.40 -38.67 0.04
#